data_AF-A0A6N7Y831-F1
#
_entry.id   AF-A0A6N7Y831-F1
#
_cell.length_a   1.000
_cell.length_b   1.000
_cell.length_c   1.000
_cell.angle_alpha   90.00
_cell.angle_beta   90.00
_cell.angle_gamma   90.00
#
_symmetry.space_group_name_H-M   'P 1'
#
loop_
_entity.id
_entity.type
_entity.pdbx_description
1 polymer ?
#
loop_
_entity_poly.entity_id
_entity_poly.type
_entity_poly.pdbx_seq_one_letter_code
_entity_poly.pdbx_strand_id
1 'polypeptide(L)' 'MDIARLADSDPSSLATRVARITAGLAGTYVVLEATLWYTGRPPVYTAVVKQN' A
#
# COMPACT_ATOMS: atom_id res chain seq x y z
N MET A 1 11.11 7.35 -7.07
CA MET A 1 11.80 6.26 -6.34
C MET A 1 10.78 5.50 -5.48
N ASP A 2 10.87 4.16 -5.36
CA ASP A 2 9.97 3.39 -4.47
C ASP A 2 10.39 3.64 -3.00
N ILE A 3 9.47 4.18 -2.20
CA ILE A 3 9.67 4.45 -0.77
C ILE A 3 9.32 3.22 0.05
N ALA A 4 8.16 2.60 -0.24
CA ALA A 4 7.67 1.45 0.49
C ALA A 4 6.77 0.57 -0.38
N ARG A 5 6.77 -0.73 -0.07
CA ARG A 5 5.84 -1.70 -0.64
C ARG A 5 5.20 -2.49 0.49
N LEU A 6 3.87 -2.49 0.52
CA LEU A 6 3.06 -3.11 1.56
C LEU A 6 2.19 -4.21 0.96
N ALA A 7 1.98 -5.25 1.75
CA ALA A 7 0.99 -6.28 1.51
C ALA A 7 0.24 -6.54 2.83
N ASP A 8 -1.07 -6.76 2.72
CA ASP A 8 -1.96 -7.03 3.84
C ASP A 8 -3.11 -7.95 3.42
N SER A 9 -3.71 -8.64 4.39
CA SER A 9 -4.91 -9.45 4.20
C SER A 9 -6.20 -8.68 4.45
N ASP A 10 -6.11 -7.46 5.00
CA ASP A 10 -7.25 -6.56 5.24
C ASP A 10 -6.99 -5.18 4.61
N PRO A 11 -7.92 -4.65 3.79
CA PRO A 11 -7.76 -3.34 3.18
C PRO A 11 -7.72 -2.20 4.21
N SER A 12 -8.39 -2.34 5.36
CA SER A 12 -8.42 -1.29 6.39
C SER A 12 -7.07 -1.19 7.12
N SER A 13 -6.46 -2.33 7.44
CA SER A 13 -5.09 -2.44 7.92
C SER A 13 -4.09 -1.83 6.92
N LEU A 14 -4.22 -2.16 5.62
CA LEU A 14 -3.35 -1.61 4.58
C LEU A 14 -3.44 -0.08 4.53
N ALA A 15 -4.66 0.48 4.49
CA ALA A 15 -4.88 1.92 4.46
C ALA A 15 -4.27 2.64 5.68
N THR A 16 -4.41 2.05 6.87
CA THR A 16 -3.81 2.59 8.11
C THR A 16 -2.29 2.64 8.03
N ARG A 17 -1.67 1.61 7.46
CA ARG A 17 -0.21 1.52 7.29
C ARG A 17 0.29 2.50 6.23
N VAL A 18 -0.41 2.64 5.11
CA VAL A 18 -0.12 3.65 4.08
C VAL A 18 -0.17 5.05 4.70
N ALA A 19 -1.25 5.38 5.40
CA ALA A 19 -1.42 6.69 6.04
C ALA A 19 -0.29 7.01 7.04
N ARG A 20 0.16 6.01 7.81
CA ARG A 20 1.28 6.18 8.75
C ARG A 20 2.59 6.47 8.01
N ILE A 21 2.86 5.78 6.89
CA ILE A 21 4.06 6.01 6.09
C ILE A 21 4.00 7.41 5.48
N THR A 22 2.89 7.76 4.85
CA THR A 22 2.75 9.03 4.13
C THR A 22 2.74 10.24 5.05
N ALA A 23 2.26 10.10 6.29
CA ALA A 23 2.34 11.17 7.31
C ALA A 23 3.78 11.60 7.64
N GLY A 24 4.77 10.73 7.46
CA GLY A 24 6.18 11.03 7.71
C GLY A 24 6.94 11.52 6.47
N LEU A 25 6.31 11.59 5.30
CA LEU A 25 6.98 11.96 4.05
C LEU A 25 6.84 13.45 3.76
N ALA A 26 7.96 14.08 3.40
CA ALA A 26 7.98 15.43 2.84
C ALA A 26 7.90 15.37 1.30
N GLY A 27 7.19 16.31 0.69
CA GLY A 27 7.09 16.44 -0.76
C GLY A 27 5.95 15.64 -1.40
N THR A 28 5.96 15.53 -2.73
CA THR A 28 4.91 14.87 -3.49
C THR A 28 5.20 13.38 -3.60
N TYR A 29 4.19 12.56 -3.27
CA TYR A 29 4.23 11.12 -3.43
C TYR A 29 2.97 10.64 -4.14
N VAL A 30 3.06 9.45 -4.72
CA VAL A 30 1.96 8.73 -5.33
C VAL A 30 1.82 7.39 -4.62
N VAL A 31 0.58 7.00 -4.32
CA VAL A 31 0.26 5.67 -3.81
C VAL A 31 -0.41 4.89 -4.93
N LEU A 32 0.15 3.73 -5.27
CA LEU A 32 -0.42 2.79 -6.22
C LEU A 32 -0.95 1.59 -5.44
N GLU A 33 -2.24 1.31 -5.55
CA GLU A 33 -2.90 0.21 -4.85
C GLU A 33 -3.33 -0.88 -5.84
N ALA A 34 -3.24 -2.14 -5.41
CA ALA A 34 -3.69 -3.27 -6.19
C ALA A 34 -4.19 -4.39 -5.27
N THR A 35 -5.26 -5.07 -5.70
CA THR A 35 -5.79 -6.28 -5.05
C THR A 35 -5.46 -7.49 -5.92
N LEU A 36 -4.75 -8.44 -5.34
CA LEU A 36 -4.37 -9.69 -5.97
C LEU A 36 -5.37 -10.78 -5.58
N TRP A 37 -6.07 -11.32 -6.57
CA TRP A 37 -7.05 -12.39 -6.41
C TRP A 37 -6.42 -13.72 -6.75
N TYR A 38 -6.62 -14.72 -5.88
CA TYR A 38 -6.12 -16.07 -6.06
C TYR A 38 -7.28 -17.05 -5.92
N THR A 39 -7.35 -18.06 -6.79
CA THR A 39 -8.35 -19.12 -6.67
C THR A 39 -8.14 -19.89 -5.36
N GLY A 40 -9.19 -20.03 -4.54
CA GLY A 40 -9.15 -20.81 -3.30
C GLY A 40 -8.38 -20.17 -2.15
N ARG A 41 -8.03 -18.88 -2.22
CA ARG A 41 -7.41 -18.12 -1.12
C ARG A 41 -8.06 -16.74 -0.98
N PRO A 42 -8.04 -16.15 0.23
CA PRO A 42 -8.41 -14.74 0.39
C PRO A 42 -7.57 -13.81 -0.49
N PRO A 43 -8.13 -12.67 -0.95
CA PRO A 43 -7.37 -11.68 -1.71
C PRO A 43 -6.24 -11.08 -0.86
N VAL A 44 -5.18 -10.64 -1.53
CA VAL A 44 -4.08 -9.90 -0.91
C VAL A 44 -4.14 -8.46 -1.41
N TYR A 45 -4.15 -7.51 -0.47
CA TYR A 45 -4.18 -6.08 -0.75
C TYR A 45 -2.75 -5.56 -0.71
N THR A 46 -2.36 -4.78 -1.72
CA THR A 46 -1.01 -4.26 -1.83
C THR A 46 -1.01 -2.77 -2.12
N ALA A 47 -0.01 -2.06 -1.59
CA ALA A 47 0.22 -0.65 -1.88
C ALA A 47 1.71 -0.40 -2.13
N VAL A 48 2.01 0.46 -3.10
CA VAL A 48 3.36 0.97 -3.38
C VAL A 48 3.36 2.48 -3.22
N VAL A 49 4.17 2.99 -2.31
CA VAL A 49 4.37 4.43 -2.11
C VAL A 49 5.60 4.85 -2.91
N LYS A 50 5.46 5.82 -3.80
CA LYS A 50 6.52 6.32 -4.67
C LYS A 50 6.71 7.82 -4.46
N GLN A 51 7.96 8.26 -4.40
CA GLN A 51 8.30 9.68 -4.50
C GLN A 51 8.27 10.11 -5.97
N ASN A 52 7.61 11.23 -6.26
CA ASN A 52 7.69 11.91 -7.56
C ASN A 52 9.05 12.56 -7.76
#